data_AF-A0A9Q0BC63-F1
#
_entry.id   AF-A0A9Q0BC63-F1
#
_cell.length_a   1.000
_cell.length_b   1.000
_cell.length_c   1.000
_cell.angle_alpha   90.00
_cell.angle_beta   90.00
_cell.angle_gamma   90.00
#
_symmetry.space_group_name_H-M   'P 1'
#
loop_
_entity.id
_entity.type
_entity.pdbx_description
1 polymer ?
#
loop_
_entity_poly.entity_id
_entity_poly.type
_entity_poly.pdbx_seq_one_letter_code
_entity_poly.pdbx_strand_id
1 'polypeptide(L)'
;MGVTDLSYPVADVWEVAQARVKPREDTSLKGYFIVIGKRTTSLLEVGNFMRPVHPKANALPCRNPPGLMVYAAGPFIGISKKWSTASLSIPLKVGNGSSIRELGLKYRPVEESFRAHYKSWEQAKR
;
A
#
# COMPACT_ATOMS: atom_id res chain seq x y z
N MET A 1 -18.42 -1.38 -8.80
CA MET A 1 -17.65 -0.11 -8.68
C MET A 1 -16.27 -0.30 -9.30
N GLY A 2 -15.75 0.72 -9.96
CA GLY A 2 -14.38 0.72 -10.49
C GLY A 2 -13.45 1.55 -9.62
N VAL A 3 -12.14 1.25 -9.64
CA VAL A 3 -11.12 2.06 -8.96
C VAL A 3 -10.02 2.44 -9.93
N THR A 4 -9.47 3.63 -9.77
CA THR A 4 -8.33 4.08 -10.57
C THR A 4 -7.14 3.15 -10.41
N ASP A 5 -6.38 2.97 -11.49
CA ASP A 5 -5.17 2.16 -11.48
C ASP A 5 -4.03 2.89 -10.77
N LEU A 6 -4.08 2.85 -9.44
CA LEU A 6 -3.08 3.44 -8.57
C LEU A 6 -2.39 2.34 -7.79
N SER A 7 -1.07 2.37 -7.81
CA SER A 7 -0.19 1.46 -7.11
C SER A 7 0.61 2.20 -6.06
N TYR A 8 0.56 1.71 -4.82
CA TYR A 8 1.26 2.32 -3.70
C TYR A 8 2.28 1.35 -3.10
N PRO A 9 3.46 1.85 -2.70
CA PRO A 9 4.31 1.11 -1.78
C PRO A 9 3.62 1.10 -0.40
N VAL A 10 3.36 -0.08 0.12
CA VAL A 10 2.74 -0.25 1.45
C VAL A 10 3.82 -0.75 2.41
N ALA A 11 3.82 -0.19 3.61
CA ALA A 11 4.68 -0.57 4.71
C ALA A 11 3.81 -0.92 5.91
N ASP A 12 4.12 -2.01 6.61
CA ASP A 12 3.44 -2.31 7.86
C ASP A 12 3.98 -1.45 9.00
N VAL A 13 3.09 -0.93 9.85
CA VAL A 13 3.49 -0.16 11.03
C VAL A 13 4.38 -0.98 11.96
N TRP A 14 4.14 -2.29 12.07
CA TRP A 14 4.97 -3.20 12.86
C TRP A 14 6.40 -3.31 12.32
N GLU A 15 6.56 -3.36 10.99
CA GLU A 15 7.86 -3.40 10.33
C GLU A 15 8.59 -2.05 10.48
N VAL A 16 7.87 -0.94 10.39
CA VAL A 16 8.40 0.41 10.62
C VAL A 16 8.87 0.58 12.07
N ALA A 17 8.11 0.07 13.04
CA ALA A 17 8.50 0.10 14.45
C ALA A 17 9.79 -0.69 14.69
N GLN A 18 9.91 -1.91 14.15
CA GLN A 18 11.14 -2.69 14.24
C GLN A 18 12.32 -1.97 13.59
N ALA A 19 12.11 -1.38 12.40
CA ALA A 19 13.13 -0.63 11.70
C ALA A 19 13.62 0.59 12.50
N ARG A 20 12.75 1.19 13.33
CA ARG A 20 13.10 2.30 14.20
C ARG A 20 13.87 1.85 15.44
N VAL A 21 13.59 0.67 15.98
CA VAL A 21 14.22 0.15 17.20
C VAL A 21 15.62 -0.41 16.93
N LYS A 22 15.82 -1.20 15.87
CA LYS A 22 17.09 -1.91 15.61
C LYS A 22 18.35 -1.02 15.57
N PRO A 23 18.36 0.15 14.90
CA PRO A 23 19.54 1.03 14.91
C PRO A 23 19.89 1.61 16.28
N ARG A 24 18.99 1.52 17.28
CA ARG A 24 19.31 1.90 18.66
C ARG A 24 20.03 0.78 19.42
N GLU A 25 19.78 -0.46 19.05
CA GLU A 25 20.41 -1.64 19.66
C GLU A 25 21.80 -1.89 19.07
N ASP A 26 21.98 -1.59 17.79
CA ASP A 26 23.25 -1.74 17.08
C ASP A 26 23.68 -0.40 16.45
N THR A 27 24.69 0.22 17.07
CA THR A 27 25.25 1.51 16.65
C THR A 27 26.16 1.41 15.41
N SER A 28 26.46 0.20 14.93
CA SER A 28 27.19 -0.01 13.68
C SER A 28 26.34 0.28 12.44
N LEU A 29 25.01 0.21 12.58
CA LEU A 29 24.05 0.48 11.52
C LEU A 29 23.98 1.98 11.23
N LYS A 30 24.38 2.40 10.02
CA LYS A 30 24.40 3.81 9.59
C LYS A 30 23.76 3.96 8.22
N GLY A 31 22.90 4.98 8.07
CA GLY A 31 22.33 5.35 6.79
C GLY A 31 20.81 5.43 6.81
N TYR A 32 20.23 5.41 5.60
CA TYR A 32 18.79 5.49 5.39
C TYR A 32 18.24 4.11 5.03
N PHE A 33 17.19 3.70 5.73
CA PHE A 33 16.51 2.43 5.48
C PHE A 33 15.13 2.69 4.92
N ILE A 34 14.86 2.08 3.76
CA ILE A 34 13.53 2.11 3.16
C ILE A 34 12.75 0.91 3.66
N VAL A 35 11.67 1.17 4.39
CA VAL A 35 10.82 0.13 4.97
C VAL A 35 9.56 0.02 4.13
N ILE A 36 9.60 -0.85 3.13
CA ILE A 36 8.48 -1.08 2.20
C ILE A 36 8.47 -2.57 1.87
N GLY A 37 7.27 -3.14 1.66
CA GLY A 37 7.14 -4.53 1.20
C GLY A 37 7.79 -4.79 -0.17
N LYS A 38 7.92 -6.06 -0.54
CA LYS A 38 8.63 -6.49 -1.78
C LYS A 38 8.01 -5.95 -3.08
N ARG A 39 6.71 -5.62 -3.09
CA ARG A 39 5.99 -5.13 -4.26
C ARG A 39 5.06 -3.98 -3.88
N THR A 40 4.78 -3.11 -4.83
CA THR A 40 3.64 -2.18 -4.72
C THR A 40 2.34 -2.94 -4.77
N THR A 41 1.34 -2.37 -4.12
CA THR A 41 -0.02 -2.92 -4.09
C THR A 41 -0.95 -1.94 -4.78
N SER A 42 -1.74 -2.44 -5.73
CA SER A 42 -2.76 -1.65 -6.40
C SER A 42 -4.00 -1.49 -5.52
N LEU A 43 -4.74 -0.39 -5.69
CA LEU A 43 -6.01 -0.20 -4.98
C LEU A 43 -7.02 -1.33 -5.27
N LEU A 44 -6.98 -1.90 -6.48
CA LEU A 44 -7.81 -3.04 -6.83
C LEU A 44 -7.41 -4.29 -6.02
N GLU A 45 -6.11 -4.57 -5.86
CA GLU A 45 -5.62 -5.67 -5.03
C GLU A 45 -6.05 -5.49 -3.57
N VAL A 46 -5.98 -4.28 -3.01
CA VAL A 46 -6.47 -4.00 -1.65
C VAL A 46 -7.94 -4.39 -1.52
N GLY A 47 -8.78 -3.97 -2.48
CA GLY A 47 -10.19 -4.37 -2.52
C GLY A 47 -10.38 -5.89 -2.59
N ASN A 48 -9.55 -6.59 -3.37
CA ASN A 48 -9.62 -8.05 -3.48
C ASN A 48 -9.16 -8.76 -2.18
N PHE A 49 -8.14 -8.26 -1.47
CA PHE A 49 -7.70 -8.82 -0.18
C PHE A 49 -8.78 -8.78 0.89
N MET A 50 -9.60 -7.72 0.87
CA MET A 50 -10.66 -7.47 1.83
C MET A 50 -12.00 -8.13 1.45
N ARG A 51 -12.18 -8.52 0.18
CA ARG A 51 -13.44 -9.11 -0.31
C ARG A 51 -13.92 -10.34 0.49
N PRO A 52 -13.05 -11.27 0.93
CA PRO A 52 -13.48 -12.42 1.72
C PRO A 52 -13.96 -12.07 3.14
N VAL A 53 -13.54 -10.92 3.68
CA VAL A 53 -13.82 -10.53 5.08
C VAL A 53 -14.87 -9.42 5.19
N HIS A 54 -15.13 -8.69 4.11
CA HIS A 54 -16.06 -7.57 4.13
C HIS A 54 -17.51 -8.03 3.92
N PRO A 55 -18.49 -7.65 4.78
CA PRO A 55 -19.88 -8.10 4.68
C PRO A 55 -20.57 -7.69 3.36
N LYS A 56 -20.08 -6.64 2.68
CA LYS A 56 -20.60 -6.20 1.38
C LYS A 56 -19.56 -6.34 0.28
N ALA A 57 -19.13 -7.57 -0.01
CA ALA A 57 -18.14 -7.88 -1.06
C ALA A 57 -18.40 -7.17 -2.41
N ASN A 58 -19.66 -7.01 -2.79
CA ASN A 58 -20.09 -6.36 -4.05
C ASN A 58 -19.91 -4.83 -4.07
N ALA A 59 -19.74 -4.20 -2.90
CA ALA A 59 -19.47 -2.77 -2.79
C ALA A 59 -18.00 -2.42 -3.07
N LEU A 60 -17.10 -3.42 -2.97
CA LEU A 60 -15.68 -3.23 -3.22
C LEU A 60 -15.39 -3.08 -4.71
N PRO A 61 -14.29 -2.39 -5.08
CA PRO A 61 -13.91 -2.24 -6.46
C PRO A 61 -13.58 -3.60 -7.09
N CYS A 62 -14.02 -3.80 -8.33
CA CYS A 62 -13.83 -5.06 -9.06
C CYS A 62 -13.02 -4.90 -10.35
N ARG A 63 -12.88 -3.68 -10.87
CA ARG A 63 -12.27 -3.41 -12.17
C ARG A 63 -11.57 -2.05 -12.17
N ASN A 64 -10.56 -1.91 -13.01
CA ASN A 64 -9.95 -0.62 -13.31
C ASN A 64 -10.66 -0.03 -14.54
N PRO A 65 -11.22 1.20 -14.46
CA PRO A 65 -11.76 1.87 -15.63
C PRO A 65 -10.61 2.28 -16.56
N PRO A 66 -10.88 2.45 -17.87
CA PRO A 66 -9.88 2.97 -18.80
C PRO A 66 -9.32 4.31 -18.31
N GLY A 67 -8.02 4.52 -18.46
CA GLY A 67 -7.36 5.77 -18.02
C GLY A 67 -8.03 7.03 -18.57
N LEU A 68 -8.56 6.99 -19.80
CA LEU A 68 -9.27 8.12 -20.42
C LEU A 68 -10.49 8.58 -19.60
N MET A 69 -11.26 7.65 -19.04
CA MET A 69 -12.40 8.00 -18.17
C MET A 69 -11.92 8.70 -16.89
N VAL A 70 -10.80 8.24 -16.33
CA VAL A 70 -10.20 8.84 -15.13
C VAL A 70 -9.68 10.25 -15.43
N TYR A 71 -9.06 10.47 -16.59
CA TYR A 71 -8.61 11.79 -17.02
C TYR A 71 -9.77 12.76 -17.24
N ALA A 72 -10.88 12.29 -17.81
CA ALA A 72 -12.07 13.11 -18.02
C ALA A 72 -12.77 13.47 -16.69
N ALA A 73 -12.82 12.53 -15.74
CA ALA A 73 -13.43 12.75 -14.44
C ALA A 73 -12.55 13.57 -13.48
N GLY A 74 -11.22 13.51 -13.62
CA GLY A 74 -10.24 14.12 -12.70
C GLY A 74 -10.48 15.60 -12.35
N PRO A 75 -10.75 16.49 -13.32
CA PRO A 75 -11.00 17.91 -13.04
C PRO A 75 -12.21 18.16 -12.15
N PHE A 76 -13.25 17.33 -12.24
CA PHE A 76 -14.47 17.48 -11.43
C PHE A 76 -14.29 17.08 -9.96
N ILE A 77 -13.22 16.34 -9.67
CA ILE A 77 -12.85 15.89 -8.31
C ILE A 77 -11.60 16.59 -7.77
N GLY A 78 -11.15 17.68 -8.43
CA GLY A 78 -9.99 18.46 -7.99
C GLY A 78 -8.63 17.81 -8.27
N ILE A 79 -8.59 16.75 -9.09
CA ILE A 79 -7.34 16.11 -9.48
C ILE A 79 -6.75 16.80 -10.70
N SER A 80 -5.52 17.31 -10.57
CA SER A 80 -4.81 17.94 -11.68
C SER A 80 -4.42 16.91 -12.75
N LYS A 81 -4.46 17.32 -14.02
CA LYS A 81 -4.00 16.49 -15.15
C LYS A 81 -2.56 15.99 -14.95
N LYS A 82 -1.69 16.86 -14.40
CA LYS A 82 -0.29 16.54 -14.10
C LYS A 82 -0.17 15.39 -13.10
N TRP A 83 -0.97 15.39 -12.03
CA TRP A 83 -0.99 14.31 -11.06
C TRP A 83 -1.47 13.01 -11.70
N SER A 84 -2.59 13.06 -12.45
CA SER A 84 -3.11 11.89 -13.15
C SER A 84 -2.08 11.27 -14.09
N THR A 85 -1.34 12.08 -14.86
CA THR A 85 -0.27 11.59 -15.74
C THR A 85 0.94 11.00 -15.02
N ALA A 86 1.24 11.47 -13.82
CA ALA A 86 2.41 11.04 -13.07
C ALA A 86 2.14 9.85 -12.14
N SER A 87 0.87 9.57 -11.82
CA SER A 87 0.50 8.58 -10.80
C SER A 87 -0.33 7.41 -11.35
N LEU A 88 -1.09 7.60 -12.43
CA LEU A 88 -1.91 6.53 -13.00
C LEU A 88 -1.05 5.48 -13.72
N SER A 89 -1.30 4.21 -13.42
CA SER A 89 -0.71 3.03 -14.09
C SER A 89 0.82 2.95 -14.05
N ILE A 90 1.48 3.67 -13.14
CA ILE A 90 2.94 3.62 -12.96
C ILE A 90 3.26 2.87 -11.66
N PRO A 91 3.75 1.62 -11.72
CA PRO A 91 4.16 0.88 -10.52
C PRO A 91 5.48 1.45 -10.00
N LEU A 92 5.45 2.04 -8.79
CA LEU A 92 6.64 2.58 -8.15
C LEU A 92 7.54 1.44 -7.64
N LYS A 93 8.62 1.13 -8.35
CA LYS A 93 9.61 0.15 -7.88
C LYS A 93 10.51 0.80 -6.83
N VAL A 94 10.47 0.29 -5.60
CA VAL A 94 11.35 0.73 -4.51
C VAL A 94 12.17 -0.46 -4.00
N GLY A 95 13.48 -0.26 -3.82
CA GLY A 95 14.38 -1.28 -3.29
C GLY A 95 14.43 -1.25 -1.76
N ASN A 96 14.11 -2.38 -1.13
CA ASN A 96 14.21 -2.60 0.32
C ASN A 96 15.41 -3.52 0.68
N GLY A 97 16.43 -3.56 -0.17
CA GLY A 97 17.57 -4.48 0.01
C GLY A 97 18.38 -4.20 1.29
N SER A 98 18.61 -2.93 1.64
CA SER A 98 19.34 -2.56 2.86
C SER A 98 18.56 -2.91 4.12
N SER A 99 17.24 -2.69 4.14
CA SER A 99 16.40 -3.03 5.28
C SER A 99 16.29 -4.55 5.52
N ILE A 100 16.36 -5.37 4.47
CA ILE A 100 16.43 -6.83 4.63
C ILE A 100 17.83 -7.27 5.09
N ARG A 101 18.89 -6.78 4.43
CA ARG A 101 20.26 -7.26 4.68
C ARG A 101 20.86 -6.76 5.99
N GLU A 102 20.69 -5.48 6.29
CA GLU A 102 21.34 -4.83 7.44
C GLU A 102 20.43 -4.86 8.66
N LEU A 103 19.14 -4.52 8.50
CA LEU A 103 18.20 -4.56 9.62
C LEU A 103 17.60 -5.95 9.84
N GLY A 104 17.82 -6.93 8.97
CA GLY A 104 17.25 -8.28 9.12
C GLY A 104 15.71 -8.27 9.22
N LEU A 105 15.04 -7.31 8.57
CA LEU A 105 13.58 -7.21 8.61
C LEU A 105 12.95 -8.33 7.78
N LYS A 106 11.92 -8.94 8.35
CA LYS A 106 11.09 -9.94 7.68
C LYS A 106 9.76 -9.29 7.33
N TYR A 107 9.54 -9.08 6.04
CA TYR A 107 8.31 -8.50 5.54
C TYR A 107 7.21 -9.55 5.49
N ARG A 108 6.05 -9.24 6.08
CA ARG A 108 4.89 -10.11 5.99
C ARG A 108 4.11 -9.88 4.70
N PRO A 109 3.27 -10.83 4.26
CA PRO A 109 2.40 -10.62 3.12
C PRO A 109 1.46 -9.44 3.38
N VAL A 110 1.42 -8.48 2.44
CA VAL A 110 0.62 -7.25 2.56
C VAL A 110 -0.88 -7.53 2.76
N GLU A 111 -1.38 -8.64 2.23
CA GLU A 111 -2.75 -9.11 2.42
C GLU A 111 -3.09 -9.34 3.89
N GLU A 112 -2.16 -9.93 4.65
CA GLU A 112 -2.34 -10.16 6.09
C GLU A 112 -2.39 -8.85 6.84
N SER A 113 -1.56 -7.87 6.46
CA SER A 113 -1.58 -6.51 7.03
C SER A 113 -2.93 -5.83 6.85
N PHE A 114 -3.45 -5.83 5.62
CA PHE A 114 -4.74 -5.20 5.33
C PHE A 114 -5.89 -5.89 6.05
N ARG A 115 -5.89 -7.23 6.11
CA ARG A 115 -6.92 -7.99 6.83
C ARG A 115 -6.87 -7.73 8.33
N ALA A 116 -5.67 -7.70 8.92
CA ALA A 116 -5.50 -7.38 10.33
C ALA A 116 -5.99 -5.96 10.64
N HIS A 117 -5.61 -4.99 9.80
CA HIS A 117 -6.06 -3.60 9.94
C HIS A 117 -7.59 -3.49 9.84
N TYR A 118 -8.21 -4.16 8.86
CA TYR A 118 -9.66 -4.15 8.70
C TYR A 118 -10.40 -4.74 9.92
N LYS A 119 -9.93 -5.87 10.45
CA LYS A 119 -10.51 -6.48 11.66
C LYS A 119 -10.40 -5.54 12.86
N SER A 120 -9.25 -4.88 13.02
CA SER A 120 -9.05 -3.88 14.08
C SER A 120 -10.03 -2.70 13.95
N TRP A 121 -10.24 -2.20 12.74
CA TRP A 121 -11.22 -1.15 12.47
C TRP A 121 -12.66 -1.58 12.72
N GLU A 122 -13.02 -2.82 12.35
CA GLU A 122 -14.35 -3.37 12.58
C GLU A 122 -14.66 -3.51 14.07
N GLN A 123 -13.67 -3.92 14.86
CA GLN A 123 -13.79 -3.99 16.33
C GLN A 123 -13.93 -2.61 16.96
N ALA A 124 -13.20 -1.60 16.48
CA ALA A 124 -13.28 -0.24 17.00
C ALA A 124 -14.61 0.48 16.67
N LYS A 125 -15.39 -0.06 15.73
CA LYS A 125 -16.72 0.47 15.37
C LYS A 125 -17.87 -0.10 16.21
N ARG A 126 -17.64 -1.21 16.91
CA ARG A 126 -18.60 -1.81 17.85
C ARG A 126 -18.45 -1.18 19.22
#